data_AF-A0A7U6KL86-F1
#
_entry.id   AF-A0A7U6KL86-F1
#
_cell.length_a   1.000
_cell.length_b   1.000
_cell.length_c   1.000
_cell.angle_alpha   90.00
_cell.angle_beta   90.00
_cell.angle_gamma   90.00
#
_symmetry.space_group_name_H-M   'P 1'
#
loop_
_entity.id
_entity.type
_entity.pdbx_description
1 polymer ?
#
loop_
_entity_poly.entity_id
_entity_poly.type
_entity_poly.pdbx_seq_one_letter_code
_entity_poly.pdbx_strand_id
1 'polypeptide(L)'
;MFDQANMVATTTLTSNNGKNIDEAAVVIGWQGCAKAGLCYPPEKIKTTVNITAASSQSATSNANTEAERASVGDGRERQSD
;
A
#
# COMPACT_ATOMS: atom_id res chain seq x y z
N MET A 1 20.73 6.59 34.19
CA MET A 1 20.07 7.46 33.21
C MET A 1 19.89 6.64 31.93
N PHE A 2 18.69 6.63 31.34
CA PHE A 2 18.53 6.12 29.99
C PHE A 2 19.27 7.07 29.05
N ASP A 3 20.40 6.65 28.49
CA ASP A 3 21.18 7.50 27.58
C ASP A 3 20.62 7.52 26.15
N GLN A 4 19.51 6.81 25.90
CA GLN A 4 18.84 6.76 24.61
C GLN A 4 17.77 7.86 24.59
N ALA A 5 18.12 9.00 23.99
CA ALA A 5 17.22 10.16 23.93
C ALA A 5 15.99 9.91 23.04
N ASN A 6 16.09 9.01 22.05
CA ASN A 6 14.99 8.61 21.18
C ASN A 6 15.18 7.15 20.72
N MET A 7 14.07 6.41 20.66
CA MET A 7 14.02 5.05 20.13
C MET A 7 12.82 4.93 19.19
N VAL A 8 13.06 4.45 17.97
CA VAL A 8 12.05 4.31 16.92
C VAL A 8 11.81 2.82 16.68
N ALA A 9 10.57 2.40 16.85
CA ALA A 9 10.11 1.06 16.49
C ALA A 9 9.25 1.14 15.23
N THR A 10 9.63 0.39 14.19
CA THR A 10 8.90 0.34 12.93
C THR A 10 8.15 -0.98 12.85
N THR A 11 6.86 -0.92 12.53
CA THR A 11 6.03 -2.10 12.23
C THR A 11 5.21 -1.85 10.98
N THR A 12 4.99 -2.89 10.19
CA THR A 12 4.15 -2.83 8.99
C THR A 12 2.82 -3.49 9.29
N LEU A 13 1.73 -2.77 9.06
CA LEU A 13 0.36 -3.28 9.18
C LEU A 13 -0.20 -3.49 7.76
N THR A 14 -0.72 -4.69 7.49
CA THR A 14 -1.37 -5.03 6.22
C THR A 14 -2.80 -5.47 6.45
N SER A 15 -3.70 -5.02 5.58
CA SER A 15 -5.10 -5.46 5.55
C SER A 15 -5.30 -6.42 4.38
N ASN A 16 -5.81 -7.62 4.64
CA ASN A 16 -6.01 -8.67 3.65
C ASN A 16 -7.44 -8.71 3.06
N ASN A 17 -8.33 -7.84 3.53
CA ASN A 17 -9.75 -7.82 3.14
C ASN A 17 -10.06 -6.82 2.03
N GLY A 18 -9.05 -6.11 1.51
CA GLY A 18 -9.21 -5.10 0.44
C GLY A 18 -10.07 -3.91 0.83
N LYS A 19 -10.32 -3.70 2.13
CA LYS A 19 -11.14 -2.61 2.66
C LYS A 19 -10.30 -1.68 3.53
N ASN A 20 -10.73 -0.42 3.60
CA ASN A 20 -10.21 0.54 4.57
C ASN A 20 -10.53 0.05 5.98
N ILE A 21 -9.60 0.28 6.90
CA ILE A 21 -9.81 0.08 8.33
C ILE A 21 -9.62 1.43 8.98
N ASP A 22 -10.73 2.03 9.40
CA ASP A 22 -10.73 3.30 10.12
C ASP A 22 -10.66 3.04 11.62
N GLU A 23 -9.89 3.88 12.32
CA GLU A 23 -9.74 3.88 13.78
C GLU A 23 -9.38 2.52 14.39
N ALA A 24 -8.48 1.77 13.73
CA ALA A 24 -8.00 0.49 14.22
C ALA A 24 -7.26 0.67 15.55
N ALA A 25 -7.76 0.06 16.63
CA ALA A 25 -7.13 0.10 17.94
C ALA A 25 -5.80 -0.68 17.95
N VAL A 26 -4.73 -0.02 18.39
CA VAL A 26 -3.38 -0.57 18.50
C VAL A 26 -2.86 -0.38 19.91
N VAL A 27 -2.23 -1.41 20.47
CA VAL A 27 -1.56 -1.36 21.76
C VAL A 27 -0.07 -1.63 21.57
N ILE A 28 0.76 -0.67 21.93
CA ILE A 28 2.22 -0.77 21.85
C ILE A 28 2.74 -0.98 23.26
N GLY A 29 3.29 -2.17 23.52
CA GLY A 29 3.96 -2.50 24.78
C GLY A 29 5.47 -2.28 24.65
N TRP A 30 6.09 -1.70 25.69
CA TRP A 30 7.55 -1.51 25.69
C TRP A 30 8.12 -1.60 27.11
N GLN A 31 9.39 -1.98 27.19
CA GLN A 31 10.16 -2.01 28.44
C GLN A 31 11.59 -1.56 28.14
N GLY A 32 12.16 -0.78 29.03
CA GLY A 32 13.57 -0.38 28.96
C GLY A 32 14.39 -1.07 30.06
N CYS A 33 15.69 -1.20 29.84
CA CYS A 33 16.63 -1.60 30.89
C CYS A 33 17.75 -0.54 31.03
N ALA A 34 18.10 -0.22 32.26
CA ALA A 34 19.25 0.61 32.58
C ALA A 34 20.55 -0.18 32.40
N LYS A 35 21.64 0.52 32.05
CA LYS A 35 22.99 -0.06 31.92
C LYS A 35 23.47 -0.80 33.18
N ALA A 36 22.96 -0.41 34.35
CA ALA A 36 23.26 -1.05 35.63
C ALA A 36 22.49 -2.37 35.87
N GLY A 37 21.80 -2.91 34.86
CA GLY A 37 21.12 -4.21 34.94
C GLY A 37 19.69 -4.16 35.50
N LEU A 38 19.13 -2.97 35.74
CA LEU A 38 17.75 -2.80 36.18
C LEU A 38 16.81 -2.71 34.98
N CYS A 39 15.86 -3.64 34.83
CA CYS A 39 14.77 -3.52 33.87
C CYS A 39 13.53 -2.90 34.53
N TYR A 40 12.91 -1.95 33.83
CA TYR A 40 11.73 -1.24 34.32
C TYR A 40 10.45 -2.06 34.03
N PRO A 41 9.38 -1.87 34.82
CA PRO A 41 8.10 -2.50 34.54
C PRO A 41 7.60 -2.19 33.12
N PRO A 42 6.92 -3.14 32.45
CA PRO A 42 6.36 -2.90 31.12
C PRO A 42 5.30 -1.79 31.12
N GLU A 43 5.36 -0.92 30.12
CA GLU A 43 4.37 0.12 29.85
C GLU A 43 3.58 -0.16 28.58
N LYS A 44 2.40 0.47 28.44
CA LYS A 44 1.52 0.31 27.28
C LYS A 44 1.00 1.64 26.78
N ILE A 45 1.11 1.87 25.48
CA ILE A 45 0.49 2.99 24.77
C ILE A 45 -0.70 2.44 24.00
N LYS A 46 -1.88 3.05 24.17
CA LYS A 46 -3.07 2.75 23.38
C LYS A 46 -3.24 3.87 22.36
N THR A 47 -3.39 3.52 21.10
CA THR A 47 -3.58 4.48 20.01
C THR A 47 -4.53 3.90 18.97
N THR A 48 -4.93 4.72 18.01
CA THR A 48 -5.70 4.29 16.85
C THR A 48 -4.95 4.67 15.57
N VAL A 49 -5.11 3.86 14.53
CA VAL A 49 -4.51 4.10 13.21
C VAL A 49 -5.54 3.88 12.11
N ASN A 50 -5.43 4.65 11.03
CA ASN A 50 -6.23 4.44 9.83
C ASN A 50 -5.38 3.71 8.79
N ILE A 51 -5.89 2.62 8.24
CA ILE A 51 -5.23 1.82 7.21
C ILE A 51 -6.07 1.91 5.94
N THR A 52 -5.53 2.56 4.91
CA THR A 52 -6.17 2.62 3.60
C THR A 52 -5.92 1.32 2.84
N ALA A 53 -6.96 0.81 2.18
CA ALA A 53 -6.81 -0.33 1.28
C ALA A 53 -5.78 0.01 0.20
N ALA A 54 -4.85 -0.93 -0.06
CA ALA A 54 -3.99 -0.81 -1.22
C ALA A 54 -4.89 -0.87 -2.47
N SER A 55 -4.94 0.22 -3.23
CA SER A 55 -5.58 0.20 -4.54
C SER A 55 -4.85 -0.83 -5.39
N SER A 56 -5.50 -1.95 -5.69
CA SER A 56 -5.05 -2.81 -6.77
C SER A 56 -5.07 -1.94 -8.02
N GLN A 57 -3.90 -1.44 -8.43
CA GLN A 57 -3.74 -0.84 -9.73
C GLN A 57 -3.91 -1.99 -10.70
N SER A 58 -5.17 -2.24 -11.10
CA SER A 58 -5.46 -3.01 -12.29
C SER A 58 -4.70 -2.32 -13.40
N ALA A 59 -3.56 -2.90 -13.78
CA ALA A 59 -2.91 -2.57 -15.03
C ALA A 59 -3.98 -2.79 -16.10
N THR A 60 -4.61 -1.69 -16.50
CA THR A 60 -5.52 -1.69 -17.64
C THR A 60 -4.65 -2.06 -18.82
N SER A 61 -4.77 -3.31 -19.24
CA SER A 61 -4.20 -3.80 -20.48
C SER A 61 -4.83 -2.99 -21.60
N ASN A 62 -4.21 -1.89 -21.99
CA ASN A 62 -4.49 -1.22 -23.26
C ASN A 62 -3.90 -2.08 -24.38
N ALA A 63 -4.52 -3.22 -24.62
CA ALA A 63 -4.46 -3.93 -25.88
C ALA A 63 -5.85 -3.86 -26.48
N ASN A 64 -6.06 -2.87 -27.37
CA ASN A 64 -6.92 -2.93 -28.56
C ASN A 64 -7.26 -1.54 -29.09
N THR A 65 -6.33 -0.94 -29.84
CA THR A 65 -6.69 -0.08 -30.99
C THR A 65 -5.60 -0.16 -32.07
N GLU A 66 -5.27 -1.37 -32.52
CA GLU A 66 -4.49 -1.59 -33.75
C GLU A 66 -5.24 -2.62 -34.64
N ALA A 67 -6.56 -2.46 -34.75
CA ALA A 67 -7.41 -3.27 -35.62
C ALA A 67 -8.56 -2.45 -36.23
N GLU A 68 -8.32 -1.17 -36.54
CA GLU A 68 -9.23 -0.36 -37.37
C GLU A 68 -8.44 0.49 -38.37
N ARG A 69 -7.55 -0.18 -39.13
CA ARG A 69 -7.04 0.32 -40.42
C ARG A 69 -7.21 -0.69 -41.56
N ALA A 70 -7.95 -1.78 -41.32
CA ALA A 70 -8.32 -2.78 -42.32
C ALA A 70 -9.71 -2.49 -42.95
N SER A 71 -10.08 -1.21 -43.12
CA SER A 71 -11.32 -0.80 -43.80
C SER A 71 -11.12 0.41 -44.73
N VAL A 72 -9.99 0.45 -45.46
CA VAL A 72 -9.93 1.19 -46.73
C VAL A 72 -9.94 0.15 -47.84
N GLY A 73 -11.14 -0.33 -48.14
CA GLY A 73 -11.49 -0.97 -49.40
C GLY A 73 -12.62 -0.16 -50.03
N ASP A 74 -12.28 0.78 -50.91
CA ASP A 74 -13.21 1.37 -51.88
C ASP A 74 -12.68 0.96 -53.26
N GLY A 75 -13.38 0.02 -53.89
CA GLY A 75 -13.15 -0.32 -55.29
C GLY A 75 -13.99 0.58 -56.18
N ARG A 76 -13.40 1.13 -57.25
CA ARG A 76 -14.11 1.53 -58.46
C ARG A 76 -13.27 1.40 -59.73
N GLU A 77 -13.87 0.68 -60.67
CA GLU A 77 -13.82 0.76 -62.13
C GLU A 77 -12.49 0.70 -62.89
N ARG A 78 -12.31 -0.45 -63.58
CA ARG A 78 -11.63 -0.50 -64.89
C ARG A 78 -12.60 0.02 -65.96
N GLN A 79 -12.26 1.14 -66.60
CA GLN A 79 -12.79 1.52 -67.91
C GLN A 79 -11.80 2.48 -68.60
N SER A 80 -11.83 2.50 -69.95
CA SER A 80 -10.92 3.16 -70.91
C SER A 80 -9.80 2.23 -71.40
N ASP A 81 -9.96 1.58 -72.55
CA ASP A 81 -9.92 2.16 -73.93
C ASP A 81 -8.54 2.74 -74.22
#